data_AF-A0A7X7PG88-F1
#
_entry.id   AF-A0A7X7PG88-F1
#
_cell.length_a   1.000
_cell.length_b   1.000
_cell.length_c   1.000
_cell.angle_alpha   90.00
_cell.angle_beta   90.00
_cell.angle_gamma   90.00
#
_symmetry.space_group_name_H-M   'P 1'
#
loop_
_entity.id
_entity.type
_entity.pdbx_description
1 polymer ?
#
loop_
_entity_poly.entity_id
_entity_poly.type
_entity_poly.pdbx_seq_one_letter_code
_entity_poly.pdbx_strand_id
1 'polypeptide(L)'
;MKRIVVVMLGVLALACGRGGPDDQPTGSVDSAAWERARSLPPDVQAALDSGNAAFRRDDFAAAREHYLRATQLGPDQSAAWFGLSMAERQLGNVDAAEEAMRRVQALSPGASLVHPDTTDPPPDHP
;
A
#
# COMPACT_ATOMS: atom_id res chain seq x y z
N MET A 1 43.87 -6.95 -10.80
CA MET A 1 43.37 -6.06 -11.85
C MET A 1 42.69 -6.89 -12.94
N LYS A 2 41.41 -6.59 -13.23
CA LYS A 2 40.63 -6.95 -14.44
C LYS A 2 40.43 -8.45 -14.75
N ARG A 3 39.35 -9.03 -14.21
CA ARG A 3 38.67 -10.18 -14.85
C ARG A 3 37.71 -9.64 -15.90
N ILE A 4 38.18 -9.61 -17.13
CA ILE A 4 37.39 -9.37 -18.34
C ILE A 4 36.70 -10.71 -18.64
N VAL A 5 35.37 -10.76 -18.52
CA VAL A 5 34.58 -11.88 -19.03
C VAL A 5 34.00 -11.45 -20.37
N VAL A 6 34.56 -12.04 -21.43
CA VAL A 6 34.13 -11.90 -22.82
C VAL A 6 32.89 -12.77 -23.04
N VAL A 7 31.91 -12.19 -23.71
CA VAL A 7 30.61 -12.72 -24.13
C VAL A 7 30.76 -13.72 -25.29
N MET A 8 29.74 -14.58 -25.48
CA MET A 8 29.35 -15.38 -26.67
C MET A 8 29.53 -16.89 -26.48
N LEU A 9 28.67 -17.79 -26.95
CA LEU A 9 27.45 -17.74 -27.76
C LEU A 9 26.77 -19.10 -27.51
N GLY A 10 25.45 -19.16 -27.37
CA GLY A 10 24.75 -20.42 -27.14
C GLY A 10 23.26 -20.31 -27.38
N VAL A 11 22.88 -19.94 -28.60
CA VAL A 11 21.50 -20.08 -29.09
C VAL A 11 21.20 -21.58 -29.14
N LEU A 12 20.26 -22.06 -28.32
CA LEU A 12 19.56 -23.31 -28.59
C LEU A 12 18.06 -23.05 -28.51
N ALA A 13 17.50 -22.73 -29.68
CA ALA A 13 16.07 -22.72 -29.90
C ALA A 13 15.54 -24.15 -29.86
N LEU A 14 14.77 -24.49 -28.83
CA LEU A 14 13.72 -25.50 -28.96
C LEU A 14 12.37 -24.83 -28.73
N ALA A 15 11.66 -24.70 -29.84
CA ALA A 15 10.25 -24.37 -29.88
C ALA A 15 9.43 -25.45 -29.17
N CYS A 16 8.46 -25.04 -28.35
CA CYS A 16 7.13 -25.63 -28.31
C CYS A 16 6.17 -24.74 -27.49
N GLY A 17 5.38 -23.97 -28.23
CA GLY A 17 4.01 -23.56 -27.91
C GLY A 17 3.65 -23.03 -26.52
N ARG A 18 3.43 -21.72 -26.42
CA ARG A 18 2.36 -21.15 -25.58
C ARG A 18 2.15 -19.66 -25.87
N GLY A 19 0.89 -19.29 -26.07
CA GLY A 19 0.35 -17.94 -25.85
C GLY A 19 0.65 -16.94 -26.97
N GLY A 20 -0.37 -16.25 -27.44
CA GLY A 20 -0.25 -15.20 -28.46
C GLY A 20 0.56 -13.99 -27.97
N PRO A 21 0.79 -13.00 -28.84
CA PRO A 21 1.31 -11.71 -28.39
C PRO A 21 0.21 -11.03 -27.57
N ASP A 22 0.22 -11.26 -26.26
CA ASP A 22 -0.35 -10.30 -25.33
C ASP A 22 0.56 -9.05 -25.38
N ASP A 23 0.38 -8.24 -26.42
CA ASP A 23 0.64 -6.81 -26.43
C ASP A 23 -0.29 -6.15 -25.40
N GLN A 24 -0.17 -6.54 -24.13
CA GLN A 24 -0.55 -5.64 -23.06
C GLN A 24 0.58 -4.61 -23.01
N PRO A 25 0.27 -3.30 -23.13
CA PRO A 25 1.24 -2.30 -22.76
C PRO A 25 1.46 -2.52 -21.26
N THR A 26 2.50 -3.26 -20.88
CA THR A 26 3.16 -3.00 -19.62
C THR A 26 3.69 -1.59 -19.82
N GLY A 27 2.83 -0.61 -19.53
CA GLY A 27 3.23 0.78 -19.48
C GLY A 27 4.53 0.75 -18.71
N SER A 28 5.60 1.23 -19.33
CA SER A 28 6.86 1.44 -18.64
C SER A 28 6.55 2.49 -17.59
N VAL A 29 5.94 2.06 -16.50
CA VAL A 29 5.70 2.82 -15.31
C VAL A 29 7.10 3.16 -14.87
N ASP A 30 7.44 4.41 -15.16
CA ASP A 30 8.77 4.96 -15.03
C ASP A 30 9.30 4.54 -13.66
N SER A 31 10.41 3.81 -13.61
CA SER A 31 10.95 3.31 -12.34
C SER A 31 11.21 4.46 -11.37
N ALA A 32 11.46 5.67 -11.89
CA ALA A 32 11.56 6.90 -11.11
C ALA A 32 10.20 7.39 -10.58
N ALA A 33 9.10 7.16 -11.30
CA ALA A 33 7.74 7.41 -10.80
C ALA A 33 7.36 6.38 -9.72
N TRP A 34 7.78 5.12 -9.85
CA TRP A 34 7.65 4.13 -8.78
C TRP A 34 8.51 4.45 -7.57
N GLU A 35 9.76 4.88 -7.75
CA GLU A 35 10.65 5.24 -6.64
C GLU A 35 10.13 6.46 -5.87
N ARG A 36 9.55 7.46 -6.57
CA ARG A 36 8.87 8.58 -5.91
C ARG A 36 7.56 8.17 -5.24
N ALA A 37 6.76 7.31 -5.88
CA ALA A 37 5.54 6.77 -5.27
C ALA A 37 5.81 5.86 -4.07
N ARG A 38 7.01 5.26 -3.99
CA ARG A 38 7.45 4.38 -2.89
C ARG A 38 8.26 5.12 -1.81
N SER A 39 8.63 6.37 -2.05
CA SER A 39 9.34 7.20 -1.10
C SER A 39 8.34 7.87 -0.16
N LEU A 40 8.09 7.24 0.99
CA LEU A 40 7.40 7.89 2.08
C LEU A 40 8.18 9.14 2.52
N PRO A 41 7.51 10.27 2.83
CA PRO A 41 8.19 11.39 3.47
C PRO A 41 8.94 10.89 4.72
N PRO A 42 10.19 11.32 4.96
CA PRO A 42 11.01 10.77 6.04
C PRO A 42 10.32 10.80 7.41
N ASP A 43 9.58 11.88 7.70
CA ASP A 43 8.86 12.02 8.97
C ASP A 43 7.68 11.05 9.09
N VAL A 44 6.98 10.77 7.97
CA VAL A 44 5.91 9.77 7.92
C VAL A 44 6.49 8.38 8.13
N GLN A 45 7.58 8.06 7.44
CA GLN A 45 8.29 6.79 7.59
C GLN A 45 8.75 6.57 9.05
N ALA A 46 9.39 7.58 9.65
CA ALA A 46 9.85 7.50 11.04
C ALA A 46 8.70 7.30 12.04
N ALA A 47 7.55 7.94 11.81
CA ALA A 47 6.36 7.75 12.63
C ALA A 47 5.77 6.34 12.47
N LEU A 48 5.71 5.81 11.24
CA LEU A 48 5.28 4.44 10.96
C LEU A 48 6.20 3.41 11.63
N ASP A 49 7.51 3.59 11.54
CA ASP A 49 8.49 2.68 12.14
C ASP A 49 8.39 2.68 13.67
N SER A 50 8.18 3.85 14.28
CA SER A 50 7.93 3.98 15.72
C SER A 50 6.64 3.28 16.13
N GLY A 51 5.56 3.46 15.37
CA GLY A 51 4.28 2.77 15.59
C GLY A 51 4.40 1.26 15.48
N ASN A 52 5.08 0.77 14.43
CA ASN A 52 5.36 -0.65 14.23
C ASN A 52 6.21 -1.22 15.37
N ALA A 53 7.20 -0.48 15.85
CA ALA A 53 8.02 -0.90 16.97
C ALA A 53 7.23 -0.98 18.28
N ALA A 54 6.34 -0.03 18.55
CA ALA A 54 5.44 -0.08 19.70
C ALA A 54 4.43 -1.24 19.59
N PHE A 55 3.84 -1.44 18.41
CA PHE A 55 2.90 -2.52 18.14
C PHE A 55 3.53 -3.90 18.38
N ARG A 56 4.78 -4.12 17.94
CA ARG A 56 5.52 -5.37 18.21
C ARG A 56 5.84 -5.62 19.69
N ARG A 57 5.76 -4.58 20.53
CA ARG A 57 5.92 -4.68 21.98
C ARG A 57 4.58 -4.80 22.71
N ASP A 58 3.48 -4.99 21.97
CA ASP A 58 2.10 -4.96 22.47
C ASP A 58 1.71 -3.64 23.17
N ASP A 59 2.49 -2.57 22.97
CA ASP A 59 2.16 -1.23 23.43
C ASP A 59 1.27 -0.55 22.40
N PHE A 60 0.02 -1.01 22.34
CA PHE A 60 -0.95 -0.55 21.34
C PHE A 60 -1.34 0.91 21.53
N ALA A 61 -1.27 1.43 22.77
CA ALA A 61 -1.51 2.83 23.07
C ALA A 61 -0.43 3.72 22.44
N ALA A 62 0.86 3.40 22.64
CA ALA A 62 1.94 4.14 21.98
C ALA A 62 1.91 3.93 20.45
N ALA A 63 1.58 2.72 19.98
CA ALA A 63 1.45 2.44 18.55
C ALA A 63 0.40 3.35 17.90
N ARG A 64 -0.77 3.47 18.52
CA ARG A 64 -1.85 4.37 18.11
C ARG A 64 -1.37 5.80 17.97
N GLU A 65 -0.68 6.35 18.97
CA GLU A 65 -0.18 7.74 18.92
C GLU A 65 0.81 7.96 17.77
N HIS A 66 1.72 7.02 17.56
CA HIS A 66 2.68 7.09 16.45
C HIS A 66 2.00 6.97 15.08
N TYR A 67 1.02 6.07 14.93
CA TYR A 67 0.26 5.94 13.69
C TYR A 67 -0.63 7.16 13.44
N LEU A 68 -1.25 7.73 14.47
CA LEU A 68 -2.03 8.96 14.37
C LEU A 68 -1.15 10.14 13.92
N ARG A 69 0.09 10.22 14.42
CA ARG A 69 1.06 11.19 13.91
C ARG A 69 1.40 10.93 12.45
N ALA A 70 1.57 9.67 12.05
CA ALA A 70 1.82 9.31 10.65
C ALA A 70 0.64 9.71 9.73
N THR A 71 -0.61 9.57 10.18
CA THR A 71 -1.80 10.00 9.40
C THR A 71 -1.91 11.53 9.31
N GLN A 72 -1.45 12.27 10.32
CA GLN A 72 -1.39 13.74 10.26
C GLN A 72 -0.29 14.24 9.32
N LEU A 73 0.86 13.57 9.30
CA LEU A 73 1.99 13.91 8.43
C LEU A 73 1.75 13.47 6.97
N GLY A 74 1.02 12.39 6.77
CA GLY A 74 0.71 11.79 5.48
C GLY A 74 -0.73 11.32 5.43
N PRO A 75 -1.71 12.22 5.21
CA PRO A 75 -3.13 11.88 5.21
C PRO A 75 -3.49 10.89 4.08
N ASP A 76 -2.71 10.87 3.00
CA ASP A 76 -2.93 9.98 1.86
C ASP A 76 -2.17 8.65 1.99
N GLN A 77 -1.48 8.41 3.11
CA GLN A 77 -0.72 7.19 3.32
C GLN A 77 -1.58 6.07 3.93
N SER A 78 -2.05 5.17 3.07
CA SER A 78 -2.84 4.00 3.46
C SER A 78 -2.19 3.14 4.56
N ALA A 79 -0.86 3.01 4.56
CA ALA A 79 -0.12 2.27 5.58
C ALA A 79 -0.30 2.84 7.00
N ALA A 80 -0.40 4.17 7.14
CA ALA A 80 -0.62 4.83 8.43
C ALA A 80 -2.01 4.56 8.98
N TRP A 81 -3.02 4.67 8.13
CA TRP A 81 -4.41 4.36 8.48
C TRP A 81 -4.59 2.87 8.80
N PHE A 82 -3.91 1.98 8.07
CA PHE A 82 -3.92 0.56 8.37
C PHE A 82 -3.29 0.25 9.73
N GLY A 83 -2.11 0.80 10.02
CA GLY A 83 -1.47 0.67 11.33
C GLY A 83 -2.35 1.17 12.47
N LEU A 84 -2.99 2.33 12.29
CA LEU A 84 -3.95 2.88 13.25
C LEU A 84 -5.13 1.94 13.47
N SER A 85 -5.72 1.39 12.39
CA SER A 85 -6.84 0.45 12.51
C SER A 85 -6.48 -0.81 13.30
N MET A 86 -5.26 -1.33 13.11
CA MET A 86 -4.76 -2.50 13.83
C MET A 86 -4.55 -2.18 15.30
N ALA A 87 -3.94 -1.03 15.62
CA ALA A 87 -3.73 -0.60 17.00
C ALA A 87 -5.08 -0.39 17.73
N GLU A 88 -6.05 0.25 17.09
CA GLU A 88 -7.38 0.47 17.67
C GLU A 88 -8.15 -0.84 17.91
N ARG A 89 -8.01 -1.84 17.01
CA ARG A 89 -8.57 -3.19 17.23
C ARG A 89 -7.99 -3.85 18.49
N GLN A 90 -6.68 -3.76 18.67
CA GLN A 90 -6.01 -4.34 19.83
C GLN A 90 -6.35 -3.63 21.14
N LEU A 91 -6.69 -2.34 21.07
CA LEU A 91 -7.21 -1.56 22.20
C LEU A 91 -8.71 -1.81 22.48
N GLY A 92 -9.41 -2.54 21.61
CA GLY A 92 -10.85 -2.80 21.71
C GLY A 92 -11.75 -1.69 21.15
N ASN A 93 -11.17 -0.66 20.52
CA ASN A 93 -11.88 0.46 19.90
C ASN A 93 -12.33 0.10 18.48
N VAL A 94 -13.26 -0.85 18.36
CA VAL A 94 -13.69 -1.42 17.07
C VAL A 94 -14.22 -0.36 16.11
N ASP A 95 -15.04 0.58 16.59
CA ASP A 95 -15.61 1.64 15.75
C ASP A 95 -14.53 2.55 15.12
N ALA A 96 -13.51 2.91 15.91
CA ALA A 96 -12.38 3.72 15.44
C ALA A 96 -11.53 2.95 14.43
N ALA A 97 -11.34 1.65 14.65
CA ALA A 97 -10.64 0.81 13.70
C ALA A 97 -11.37 0.69 12.36
N GLU A 98 -12.70 0.57 12.37
CA GLU A 98 -13.50 0.53 11.15
C GLU A 98 -13.43 1.84 10.38
N GLU A 99 -13.50 3.00 11.05
CA GLU A 99 -13.31 4.29 10.39
C GLU A 99 -11.92 4.39 9.74
N ALA A 100 -10.87 3.99 10.46
CA ALA A 100 -9.52 3.97 9.91
C ALA A 100 -9.42 3.03 8.68
N MET A 101 -10.07 1.87 8.73
CA MET A 101 -10.10 0.92 7.60
C MET A 101 -10.87 1.47 6.39
N ARG A 102 -11.97 2.21 6.61
CA ARG A 102 -12.68 2.93 5.53
C ARG A 102 -11.75 3.90 4.81
N ARG A 103 -10.84 4.57 5.53
CA ARG A 103 -9.83 5.45 4.92
C ARG A 103 -8.80 4.70 4.09
N VAL A 104 -8.34 3.53 4.55
CA VAL A 104 -7.46 2.65 3.76
C VAL A 104 -8.12 2.30 2.41
N GLN A 105 -9.40 1.91 2.44
CA GLN A 105 -10.15 1.54 1.24
C GLN A 105 -10.33 2.73 0.29
N ALA A 106 -10.65 3.91 0.83
CA ALA A 106 -10.80 5.14 0.03
C ALA A 106 -9.50 5.57 -0.65
N LEU A 107 -8.35 5.36 0.00
CA LEU A 107 -7.03 5.72 -0.52
C LEU A 107 -6.45 4.69 -1.49
N SER A 108 -6.95 3.45 -1.48
CA SER A 108 -6.53 2.37 -2.40
C SER A 108 -7.68 1.91 -3.31
N PRO A 109 -8.24 2.80 -4.16
CA PRO A 109 -9.37 2.45 -5.03
C PRO A 109 -9.02 1.43 -6.12
N GLY A 110 -7.74 1.05 -6.28
CA GLY A 110 -7.27 0.08 -7.28
C GLY A 110 -7.26 -1.39 -6.82
N ALA A 111 -7.55 -1.69 -5.55
CA ALA A 111 -7.63 -3.07 -5.04
C ALA A 111 -9.07 -3.58 -4.89
N SER A 112 -10.05 -2.68 -5.00
CA SER A 112 -11.47 -3.02 -5.04
C SER A 112 -11.96 -2.82 -6.47
N LEU A 113 -12.20 -3.91 -7.20
CA LEU A 113 -13.03 -3.89 -8.42
C LEU A 113 -14.50 -3.64 -8.05
N VAL A 114 -14.77 -2.60 -7.26
CA VAL A 114 -16.10 -2.13 -6.94
C VAL A 114 -16.13 -0.71 -7.44
N HIS A 115 -16.77 -0.55 -8.59
CA HIS A 115 -17.18 0.73 -9.13
C HIS A 115 -17.87 1.55 -8.01
N PRO A 116 -17.72 2.89 -8.02
CA PRO A 116 -18.38 3.74 -7.03
C PRO A 116 -19.86 3.41 -7.04
N ASP A 117 -20.35 2.74 -6.00
CA ASP A 117 -21.78 2.71 -5.76
C ASP A 117 -22.12 4.15 -5.38
N THR A 118 -22.84 4.73 -6.31
CA THR A 118 -23.34 6.08 -6.27
C THR A 118 -24.01 6.32 -4.93
N THR A 119 -23.87 7.54 -4.45
CA THR A 119 -24.80 8.19 -3.53
C THR A 119 -26.25 7.86 -3.92
N ASP A 120 -26.82 6.78 -3.41
CA ASP A 120 -28.25 6.56 -3.46
C ASP A 120 -28.79 6.92 -2.07
N PRO A 121 -29.41 8.10 -1.90
CA PRO A 121 -30.17 8.35 -0.68
C PRO A 121 -31.29 7.32 -0.59
N PRO A 122 -31.66 6.84 0.62
CA PRO A 122 -32.77 5.90 0.75
C PRO A 122 -34.03 6.48 0.10
N PRO A 123 -34.87 5.66 -0.57
CA PRO A 123 -36.12 6.17 -1.13
C PRO A 123 -36.97 6.75 0.00
N ASP A 124 -37.27 8.05 -0.10
CA ASP A 124 -38.26 8.70 0.75
C ASP A 124 -39.62 8.06 0.48
N HIS A 125 -40.10 7.29 1.46
CA HIS A 125 -41.46 6.74 1.46
C HIS A 125 -42.47 7.83 1.86
N PRO A 126 -43.50 8.03 1.03
CA PRO A 126 -44.87 8.11 1.56
C PRO A 126 -45.74 6.93 1.09
#